data_AF-A0A534V6T1-F1
#
_entry.id   AF-A0A534V6T1-F1
#
_cell.length_a   1.000
_cell.length_b   1.000
_cell.length_c   1.000
_cell.angle_alpha   90.00
_cell.angle_beta   90.00
_cell.angle_gamma   90.00
#
_symmetry.space_group_name_H-M   'P 1'
#
loop_
_entity.id
_entity.type
_entity.pdbx_description
1 polymer ?
#
loop_
_entity_poly.entity_id
_entity_poly.type
_entity_poly.pdbx_seq_one_letter_code
_entity_poly.pdbx_strand_id
1 'polypeptide(L)'
;VWTSYAQFARWGILLARTDPAAPGAKGLGFFVCDMQAPGVSVRPLRQMTGSEEFNEVFLDAVFVPRVQLVGAENEGWAIASTTLAHERGTSPRQLVIHRMLLDELLRLARDGVDGAPPRAADPVIRQRLAQHFIDVEITRLNSWRTLSRLARREPLGPESSVVKLFWSEMSQRMHDTLMDLLGPRGLCWQPGAHAVGGGRLARSYLYYRAATLFAGTSEIQRNILAERVLGLPRAR
;
A
#
# COMPACT_ATOMS: atom_id res chain seq x y z
N VAL A 1 15.44 3.63 -4.77
CA VAL A 1 15.10 3.76 -3.32
C VAL A 1 13.68 3.26 -3.10
N TRP A 2 13.36 2.77 -1.89
CA TRP A 2 12.07 2.18 -1.52
C TRP A 2 11.72 0.86 -2.23
N THR A 3 12.71 0.12 -2.73
CA THR A 3 12.47 -1.17 -3.38
C THR A 3 12.18 -2.22 -2.32
N SER A 4 10.94 -2.71 -2.30
CA SER A 4 10.50 -3.73 -1.33
C SER A 4 11.24 -5.05 -1.55
N TYR A 5 11.78 -5.61 -0.46
CA TYR A 5 12.41 -6.93 -0.39
C TYR A 5 13.55 -7.19 -1.39
N ALA A 6 14.19 -6.14 -1.91
CA ALA A 6 15.25 -6.25 -2.92
C ALA A 6 16.43 -7.12 -2.45
N GLN A 7 16.74 -7.14 -1.14
CA GLN A 7 17.81 -7.96 -0.57
C GLN A 7 17.54 -9.47 -0.65
N PHE A 8 16.30 -9.88 -0.89
CA PHE A 8 15.89 -11.27 -1.05
C PHE A 8 15.50 -11.61 -2.49
N ALA A 9 15.44 -10.62 -3.38
CA ALA A 9 14.97 -10.80 -4.73
C ALA A 9 16.09 -11.34 -5.63
N ARG A 10 15.79 -12.36 -6.44
CA ARG A 10 16.66 -12.71 -7.57
C ARG A 10 16.43 -11.77 -8.76
N TRP A 11 15.17 -11.38 -8.98
CA TRP A 11 14.76 -10.56 -10.10
C TRP A 11 14.04 -9.31 -9.61
N GLY A 12 14.33 -8.17 -10.24
CA GLY A 12 13.67 -6.90 -10.01
C GLY A 12 13.02 -6.37 -11.27
N ILE A 13 11.86 -5.71 -11.13
CA ILE A 13 11.28 -4.92 -12.21
C ILE A 13 12.01 -3.57 -12.25
N LEU A 14 12.56 -3.23 -13.42
CA LEU A 14 13.29 -1.99 -13.64
C LEU A 14 12.62 -1.19 -14.77
N LEU A 15 12.17 0.02 -14.44
CA LEU A 15 11.85 1.04 -15.43
C LEU A 15 13.08 1.92 -15.63
N ALA A 16 13.66 1.87 -16.83
CA ALA A 16 14.84 2.64 -17.17
C ALA A 16 14.63 3.45 -18.46
N ARG A 17 15.28 4.61 -18.54
CA ARG A 17 15.22 5.47 -19.73
C ARG A 17 16.05 4.85 -20.85
N THR A 18 15.40 4.54 -21.96
CA THR A 18 16.00 4.03 -23.19
C THR A 18 16.17 5.13 -24.23
N ASP A 19 15.24 6.11 -24.26
CA ASP A 19 15.37 7.32 -25.06
C ASP A 19 15.64 8.56 -24.16
N PRO A 20 16.86 9.13 -24.19
CA PRO A 20 17.22 10.32 -23.42
C PRO A 20 16.54 11.60 -23.89
N ALA A 21 16.14 11.68 -25.18
CA ALA A 21 15.50 12.85 -25.77
C ALA A 21 13.97 12.83 -25.60
N ALA A 22 13.36 11.65 -25.42
CA ALA A 22 11.92 11.53 -25.27
C ALA A 22 11.40 12.19 -23.97
N PRO A 23 10.31 12.98 -24.06
CA PRO A 23 9.76 13.66 -22.90
C PRO A 23 9.04 12.70 -21.95
N GLY A 24 9.24 12.92 -20.65
CA GLY A 24 8.51 12.23 -19.58
C GLY A 24 8.64 10.71 -19.68
N ALA A 25 7.48 10.04 -19.75
CA ALA A 25 7.38 8.58 -19.67
C ALA A 25 7.45 7.86 -21.05
N LYS A 26 7.50 8.60 -22.16
CA LYS A 26 7.53 8.02 -23.52
C LYS A 26 8.86 7.36 -23.88
N GLY A 27 9.92 7.61 -23.12
CA GLY A 27 11.27 7.07 -23.37
C GLY A 27 11.70 5.98 -22.39
N LEU A 28 10.74 5.30 -21.76
CA LEU A 28 11.02 4.30 -20.72
C LEU A 28 10.88 2.88 -21.29
N GLY A 29 11.86 2.02 -21.02
CA GLY A 29 11.76 0.57 -21.18
C GLY A 29 11.36 -0.12 -19.87
N PHE A 30 10.80 -1.32 -19.96
CA PHE A 30 10.45 -2.17 -18.82
C PHE A 30 11.31 -3.44 -18.86
N PHE A 31 12.13 -3.64 -17.84
CA PHE A 31 13.13 -4.69 -17.80
C PHE A 31 12.94 -5.61 -16.59
N VAL A 32 13.34 -6.87 -16.75
CA VAL A 32 13.56 -7.81 -15.66
C VAL A 32 15.06 -7.84 -15.35
N CYS A 33 15.47 -7.13 -14.30
CA CYS A 33 16.87 -6.99 -13.91
C CYS A 33 17.28 -8.13 -12.96
N ASP A 34 18.42 -8.76 -13.22
CA ASP A 34 19.04 -9.70 -12.28
C ASP A 34 19.64 -8.92 -11.11
N MET A 35 19.08 -9.09 -9.92
CA MET A 35 19.48 -8.35 -8.72
C MET A 35 20.82 -8.83 -8.14
N GLN A 36 21.39 -9.90 -8.70
CA GLN A 36 22.72 -10.43 -8.35
C GLN A 36 23.75 -10.18 -9.45
N ALA A 37 23.39 -9.44 -10.51
CA ALA A 37 24.33 -9.09 -11.57
C ALA A 37 25.48 -8.21 -11.05
N PRO A 38 26.68 -8.31 -11.64
CA PRO A 38 27.77 -7.37 -11.37
C PRO A 38 27.30 -5.92 -11.54
N GLY A 39 27.65 -5.06 -10.56
CA GLY A 39 27.24 -3.65 -10.53
C GLY A 39 25.94 -3.38 -9.77
N VAL A 40 25.17 -4.41 -9.38
CA VAL A 40 24.01 -4.24 -8.49
C VAL A 40 24.46 -4.21 -7.04
N SER A 41 24.10 -3.17 -6.31
CA SER A 41 24.31 -3.08 -4.86
C SER A 41 22.99 -2.77 -4.15
N VAL A 42 22.64 -3.58 -3.15
CA VAL A 42 21.42 -3.42 -2.37
C VAL A 42 21.77 -3.01 -0.95
N ARG A 43 21.16 -1.93 -0.45
CA ARG A 43 21.32 -1.45 0.93
C ARG A 43 19.96 -1.40 1.63
N PRO A 44 19.74 -2.20 2.69
CA PRO A 44 18.51 -2.13 3.45
C PRO A 44 18.30 -0.77 4.12
N LEU A 45 17.05 -0.32 4.15
CA LEU A 45 16.62 0.92 4.80
C LEU A 45 15.89 0.57 6.08
N ARG A 46 16.45 1.00 7.21
CA ARG A 46 15.82 0.82 8.52
C ARG A 46 14.72 1.84 8.73
N GLN A 47 13.49 1.34 8.88
CA GLN A 47 12.30 2.17 9.11
C GLN A 47 12.12 2.51 10.59
N MET A 48 11.18 3.41 10.88
CA MET A 48 10.83 3.79 12.26
C MET A 48 10.33 2.61 13.11
N THR A 49 9.75 1.60 12.48
CA THR A 49 9.32 0.33 13.09
C THR A 49 10.50 -0.60 13.42
N GLY A 50 11.71 -0.25 13.01
CA GLY A 50 12.91 -1.09 13.06
C GLY A 50 12.98 -2.16 11.98
N SER A 51 11.97 -2.30 11.11
CA SER A 51 11.99 -3.25 9.99
C SER A 51 12.81 -2.71 8.80
N GLU A 52 13.41 -3.64 8.06
CA GLU A 52 14.31 -3.38 6.93
C GLU A 52 13.76 -4.00 5.64
N GLU A 53 12.46 -3.83 5.38
CA GLU A 53 11.82 -4.43 4.20
C GLU A 53 11.97 -3.60 2.93
N PHE A 54 12.45 -2.37 3.02
CA PHE A 54 12.75 -1.52 1.86
C PHE A 54 14.24 -1.35 1.68
N ASN A 55 14.66 -1.06 0.45
CA ASN A 55 16.07 -0.95 0.12
C ASN A 55 16.35 0.21 -0.84
N GLU A 56 17.56 0.71 -0.76
CA GLU A 56 18.22 1.38 -1.87
C GLU A 56 18.84 0.32 -2.77
N VAL A 57 18.68 0.49 -4.08
CA VAL A 57 19.28 -0.36 -5.10
C VAL A 57 20.10 0.58 -5.99
N PHE A 58 21.40 0.35 -6.04
CA PHE A 58 22.33 1.04 -6.92
C PHE A 58 22.63 0.13 -8.10
N LEU A 59 22.60 0.70 -9.30
CA LEU A 59 22.89 0.03 -10.55
C LEU A 59 24.07 0.75 -11.19
N ASP A 60 25.27 0.23 -11.00
CA ASP A 60 26.50 0.78 -11.55
C ASP A 60 26.94 -0.04 -12.78
N ALA A 61 26.81 0.56 -13.97
CA ALA A 61 27.14 -0.07 -15.25
C ALA A 61 26.59 -1.51 -15.44
N VAL A 62 25.42 -1.80 -14.87
CA VAL A 62 24.79 -3.13 -14.92
C VAL A 62 24.36 -3.44 -16.35
N PHE A 63 24.89 -4.52 -16.92
CA PHE A 63 24.45 -5.03 -18.21
C PHE A 63 23.13 -5.81 -18.07
N VAL A 64 22.10 -5.37 -18.79
CA VAL A 64 20.81 -6.07 -18.88
C VAL A 64 20.61 -6.59 -20.31
N PRO A 65 20.55 -7.93 -20.53
CA PRO A 65 20.38 -8.49 -21.86
C PRO A 65 19.06 -8.05 -22.51
N ARG A 66 19.03 -7.89 -23.85
CA ARG A 66 17.82 -7.52 -24.58
C ARG A 66 16.64 -8.47 -24.36
N VAL A 67 16.90 -9.76 -24.11
CA VAL A 67 15.85 -10.75 -23.80
C VAL A 67 15.11 -10.45 -22.49
N GLN A 68 15.68 -9.63 -21.61
CA GLN A 68 15.05 -9.18 -20.38
C GLN A 68 14.21 -7.90 -20.55
N LEU A 69 14.17 -7.32 -21.76
CA LEU A 69 13.21 -6.27 -22.11
C LEU A 69 11.83 -6.90 -22.30
N VAL A 70 10.85 -6.39 -21.56
CA VAL A 70 9.45 -6.79 -21.68
C VAL A 70 8.74 -5.80 -22.60
N GLY A 71 8.10 -6.33 -23.65
CA GLY A 71 7.47 -5.52 -24.70
C GLY A 71 8.49 -4.86 -25.63
N ALA A 72 8.09 -3.80 -26.33
CA ALA A 72 9.01 -3.05 -27.17
C ALA A 72 9.78 -1.99 -26.36
N GLU A 73 10.89 -1.53 -26.95
CA GLU A 73 11.62 -0.38 -26.43
C GLU A 73 10.69 0.84 -26.34
N ASN A 74 10.84 1.66 -25.31
CA ASN A 74 10.02 2.85 -25.04
C ASN A 74 8.54 2.60 -24.65
N GLU A 75 8.07 1.34 -24.58
CA GLU A 75 6.70 1.00 -24.12
C GLU A 75 6.56 0.79 -22.61
N GLY A 76 7.65 0.96 -21.86
CA GLY A 76 7.72 0.52 -20.47
C GLY A 76 6.70 1.19 -19.55
N TRP A 77 6.35 2.45 -19.80
CA TRP A 77 5.32 3.12 -19.01
C TRP A 77 3.91 2.53 -19.20
N ALA A 78 3.56 2.12 -20.42
CA ALA A 78 2.26 1.50 -20.68
C ALA A 78 2.15 0.15 -19.96
N ILE A 79 3.23 -0.63 -20.00
CA ILE A 79 3.34 -1.92 -19.29
C ILE A 79 3.26 -1.69 -17.78
N ALA A 80 4.06 -0.79 -17.23
CA ALA A 80 4.05 -0.46 -15.80
C ALA A 80 2.69 0.04 -15.31
N SER A 81 2.02 0.89 -16.11
CA SER A 81 0.68 1.38 -15.78
C SER A 81 -0.33 0.24 -15.70
N THR A 82 -0.22 -0.74 -16.60
CA THR A 82 -1.07 -1.94 -16.60
C THR A 82 -0.80 -2.82 -15.37
N THR A 83 0.47 -3.04 -15.02
CA THR A 83 0.87 -3.77 -13.80
C THR A 83 0.29 -3.09 -12.55
N LEU A 84 0.46 -1.77 -12.43
CA LEU A 84 -0.05 -0.99 -11.30
C LEU A 84 -1.58 -0.99 -11.22
N ALA A 85 -2.29 -1.00 -12.36
CA ALA A 85 -3.75 -1.08 -12.37
C ALA A 85 -4.24 -2.41 -11.77
N HIS A 86 -3.54 -3.51 -12.03
CA HIS A 86 -3.84 -4.82 -11.43
C HIS A 86 -3.55 -4.84 -9.93
N GLU A 87 -2.37 -4.37 -9.51
CA GLU A 87 -2.00 -4.29 -8.08
C GLU A 87 -2.98 -3.45 -7.25
N ARG A 88 -3.51 -2.36 -7.81
CA ARG A 88 -4.50 -1.49 -7.13
C ARG A 88 -5.90 -2.07 -7.14
N GLY A 89 -6.28 -2.73 -8.23
CA GLY A 89 -7.64 -3.27 -8.41
C GLY A 89 -7.94 -4.43 -7.47
N THR A 90 -6.94 -5.24 -7.12
CA THR A 90 -7.09 -6.39 -6.24
C THR A 90 -6.24 -6.24 -4.98
N SER A 91 -6.88 -6.07 -3.83
CA SER A 91 -6.17 -6.01 -2.54
C SER A 91 -6.75 -6.95 -1.48
N PRO A 92 -6.81 -8.28 -1.76
CA PRO A 92 -7.38 -9.25 -0.82
C PRO A 92 -6.62 -9.28 0.50
N ARG A 93 -5.29 -9.11 0.46
CA ARG A 93 -4.45 -8.98 1.67
C ARG A 93 -4.90 -7.82 2.54
N GLN A 94 -5.16 -6.65 1.94
CA GLN A 94 -5.57 -5.48 2.71
C GLN A 94 -6.95 -5.70 3.33
N LEU A 95 -7.90 -6.31 2.62
CA LEU A 95 -9.19 -6.66 3.20
C LEU A 95 -9.05 -7.54 4.46
N VAL A 96 -8.23 -8.58 4.40
CA VAL A 96 -8.01 -9.48 5.56
C VAL A 96 -7.41 -8.72 6.75
N ILE A 97 -6.38 -7.91 6.50
CA ILE A 97 -5.72 -7.13 7.57
C ILE A 97 -6.69 -6.17 8.24
N HIS A 98 -7.52 -5.46 7.46
CA HIS A 98 -8.48 -4.51 8.03
C HIS A 98 -9.65 -5.22 8.71
N ARG A 99 -10.03 -6.42 8.28
CA ARG A 99 -11.01 -7.23 9.02
C ARG A 99 -10.46 -7.66 10.38
N MET A 100 -9.22 -8.16 10.43
CA MET A 100 -8.56 -8.51 11.69
C MET A 100 -8.38 -7.29 12.61
N LEU A 101 -8.05 -6.12 12.04
CA LEU A 101 -7.97 -4.89 12.81
C LEU A 101 -9.34 -4.49 13.36
N LEU A 102 -10.42 -4.60 12.59
CA LEU A 102 -11.77 -4.34 13.08
C LEU A 102 -12.15 -5.24 14.26
N ASP A 103 -11.85 -6.54 14.16
CA ASP A 103 -12.10 -7.49 15.24
C ASP A 103 -11.31 -7.10 16.50
N GLU A 104 -10.07 -6.64 16.33
CA GLU A 104 -9.25 -6.13 17.42
C GLU A 104 -9.81 -4.84 18.04
N LEU A 105 -10.27 -3.89 17.22
CA LEU A 105 -10.91 -2.67 17.71
C LEU A 105 -12.17 -2.99 18.53
N LEU A 106 -12.99 -3.92 18.06
CA LEU A 106 -14.19 -4.39 18.75
C LEU A 106 -13.83 -5.08 20.08
N ARG A 107 -12.77 -5.88 20.10
CA ARG A 107 -12.24 -6.54 21.29
C ARG A 107 -11.75 -5.52 22.32
N LEU A 108 -10.90 -4.58 21.91
CA LEU A 108 -10.36 -3.53 22.79
C LEU A 108 -11.46 -2.64 23.36
N ALA A 109 -12.47 -2.28 22.56
CA ALA A 109 -13.60 -1.48 23.06
C ALA A 109 -14.47 -2.26 24.06
N ARG A 110 -14.67 -3.56 23.85
CA ARG A 110 -15.49 -4.43 24.72
C ARG A 110 -14.80 -4.77 26.03
N ASP A 111 -13.52 -5.11 25.97
CA ASP A 111 -12.79 -5.67 27.11
C ASP A 111 -12.04 -4.60 27.89
N GLY A 112 -11.79 -3.45 27.27
CA GLY A 112 -10.87 -2.44 27.79
C GLY A 112 -9.41 -2.81 27.56
N VAL A 113 -8.52 -1.94 28.03
CA VAL A 113 -7.06 -2.10 27.87
C VAL A 113 -6.40 -1.87 29.22
N ASP A 114 -5.67 -2.88 29.71
CA ASP A 114 -4.82 -2.75 30.90
C ASP A 114 -5.54 -2.17 32.12
N GLY A 115 -6.70 -2.73 32.44
CA GLY A 115 -7.55 -2.30 33.56
C GLY A 115 -8.39 -1.05 33.30
N ALA A 116 -8.20 -0.36 32.16
CA ALA A 116 -9.13 0.68 31.73
C ALA A 116 -10.52 0.07 31.46
N PRO A 117 -11.61 0.77 31.82
CA PRO A 117 -12.96 0.24 31.66
C PRO A 117 -13.30 0.06 30.17
N PRO A 118 -14.17 -0.91 29.84
CA PRO A 118 -14.77 -1.03 28.51
C PRO A 118 -15.33 0.30 28.00
N ARG A 119 -15.11 0.56 26.72
CA ARG A 119 -15.60 1.76 26.02
C ARG A 119 -16.65 1.46 24.94
N ALA A 120 -17.13 0.22 24.85
CA ALA A 120 -18.14 -0.17 23.87
C ALA A 120 -19.47 0.60 24.01
N ALA A 121 -19.80 1.07 25.21
CA ALA A 121 -21.00 1.88 25.47
C ALA A 121 -20.81 3.38 25.18
N ASP A 122 -19.56 3.86 25.02
CA ASP A 122 -19.28 5.25 24.65
C ASP A 122 -19.88 5.53 23.26
N PRO A 123 -20.81 6.50 23.13
CA PRO A 123 -21.52 6.76 21.88
C PRO A 123 -20.58 7.17 20.74
N VAL A 124 -19.46 7.83 21.04
CA VAL A 124 -18.48 8.26 20.03
C VAL A 124 -17.68 7.07 19.52
N ILE A 125 -17.19 6.22 20.42
CA ILE A 125 -16.46 4.99 20.05
C ILE A 125 -17.38 4.04 19.30
N ARG A 126 -18.60 3.84 19.78
CA ARG A 126 -19.60 2.98 19.12
C ARG A 126 -19.87 3.44 17.69
N GLN A 127 -20.02 4.74 17.45
CA GLN A 127 -20.24 5.29 16.11
C GLN A 127 -19.02 5.09 15.19
N ARG A 128 -17.80 5.29 15.72
CA ARG A 128 -16.57 5.05 14.95
C ARG A 128 -16.43 3.57 14.56
N LEU A 129 -16.68 2.65 15.48
CA LEU A 129 -16.63 1.20 15.23
C LEU A 129 -17.68 0.78 14.19
N ALA A 130 -18.90 1.32 14.26
CA ALA A 130 -19.93 1.09 13.26
C ALA A 130 -19.48 1.59 11.87
N GLN A 131 -18.87 2.77 11.80
CA GLN A 131 -18.32 3.29 10.55
C GLN A 131 -17.19 2.41 10.01
N HIS A 132 -16.28 1.92 10.86
CA HIS A 132 -15.20 1.01 10.44
C HIS A 132 -15.74 -0.31 9.91
N PHE A 133 -16.80 -0.85 10.52
CA PHE A 133 -17.48 -2.02 10.00
C PHE A 133 -18.04 -1.76 8.59
N ILE A 134 -18.74 -0.64 8.40
CA ILE A 134 -19.27 -0.23 7.11
C ILE A 134 -18.14 -0.08 6.08
N ASP A 135 -17.04 0.59 6.43
CA ASP A 135 -15.91 0.81 5.54
C ASP A 135 -15.24 -0.52 5.11
N VAL A 136 -15.08 -1.48 6.04
CA VAL A 136 -14.54 -2.81 5.74
C VAL A 136 -15.47 -3.58 4.79
N GLU A 137 -16.79 -3.51 5.00
CA GLU A 137 -17.77 -4.13 4.10
C GLU A 137 -17.78 -3.47 2.71
N ILE A 138 -17.65 -2.15 2.63
CA ILE A 138 -17.51 -1.44 1.35
C ILE A 138 -16.22 -1.90 0.63
N THR A 139 -15.10 -2.02 1.35
CA THR A 139 -13.84 -2.54 0.79
C THR A 139 -14.00 -3.97 0.27
N ARG A 140 -14.74 -4.82 1.00
CA ARG A 140 -15.07 -6.18 0.57
C ARG A 140 -15.87 -6.16 -0.73
N LEU A 141 -16.96 -5.40 -0.79
CA LEU A 141 -17.82 -5.30 -1.96
C LEU A 141 -17.11 -4.72 -3.19
N ASN A 142 -16.25 -3.72 -2.99
CA ASN A 142 -15.40 -3.18 -4.05
C ASN A 142 -14.43 -4.24 -4.59
N SER A 143 -13.84 -5.05 -3.70
CA SER A 143 -12.97 -6.16 -4.10
C SER A 143 -13.73 -7.23 -4.90
N TRP A 144 -14.95 -7.59 -4.49
CA TRP A 144 -15.82 -8.49 -5.26
C TRP A 144 -16.20 -7.93 -6.63
N ARG A 145 -16.46 -6.62 -6.73
CA ARG A 145 -16.71 -5.95 -8.01
C ARG A 145 -15.51 -6.08 -8.94
N THR A 146 -14.30 -5.79 -8.46
CA THR A 146 -13.08 -5.95 -9.27
C THR A 146 -12.88 -7.40 -9.71
N LEU A 147 -12.99 -8.37 -8.79
CA LEU A 147 -12.82 -9.78 -9.10
C LEU A 147 -13.86 -10.29 -10.12
N SER A 148 -15.11 -9.81 -10.02
CA SER A 148 -16.17 -10.17 -10.96
C SER A 148 -15.87 -9.68 -12.38
N ARG A 149 -15.31 -8.47 -12.52
CA ARG A 149 -14.89 -7.91 -13.81
C ARG A 149 -13.71 -8.68 -14.39
N LEU A 150 -12.70 -8.98 -13.57
CA LEU A 150 -11.57 -9.82 -13.97
C LEU A 150 -12.01 -11.22 -14.41
N ALA A 151 -12.97 -11.85 -13.72
CA ALA A 151 -13.52 -13.15 -14.10
C ALA A 151 -14.21 -13.11 -15.47
N ARG A 152 -14.76 -11.95 -15.86
CA ARG A 152 -15.34 -11.69 -17.19
C ARG A 152 -14.31 -11.23 -18.22
N ARG A 153 -13.02 -11.21 -17.86
CA ARG A 153 -11.91 -10.70 -18.68
C ARG A 153 -12.07 -9.24 -19.09
N GLU A 154 -12.80 -8.46 -18.29
CA GLU A 154 -12.88 -7.02 -18.49
C GLU A 154 -11.57 -6.37 -18.03
N PRO A 155 -11.03 -5.40 -18.79
CA PRO A 155 -9.81 -4.71 -18.40
C PRO A 155 -10.04 -3.86 -17.14
N LEU A 156 -9.02 -3.78 -16.29
CA LEU A 156 -8.98 -2.83 -15.18
C LEU A 156 -8.51 -1.47 -15.68
N GLY A 157 -9.30 -0.44 -15.42
CA GLY A 157 -8.99 0.93 -15.79
C GLY A 157 -8.62 1.80 -14.58
N PRO A 158 -8.59 3.14 -14.77
CA PRO A 158 -8.27 4.12 -13.74
C PRO A 158 -9.23 4.09 -12.54
N GLU A 159 -10.41 3.49 -12.67
CA GLU A 159 -11.35 3.28 -11.57
C GLU A 159 -10.79 2.42 -10.43
N SER A 160 -9.74 1.62 -10.66
CA SER A 160 -9.04 0.89 -9.59
C SER A 160 -8.41 1.83 -8.54
N SER A 161 -8.14 3.09 -8.91
CA SER A 161 -7.72 4.13 -7.98
C SER A 161 -8.73 4.41 -6.87
N VAL A 162 -10.03 4.18 -7.10
CA VAL A 162 -11.07 4.30 -6.06
C VAL A 162 -10.80 3.31 -4.94
N VAL A 163 -10.50 2.05 -5.28
CA VAL A 163 -10.24 0.99 -4.31
C VAL A 163 -9.04 1.36 -3.45
N LYS A 164 -7.92 1.73 -4.09
CA LYS A 164 -6.69 2.13 -3.38
C LYS A 164 -6.91 3.31 -2.46
N LEU A 165 -7.52 4.38 -2.98
CA LEU A 165 -7.78 5.58 -2.21
C LEU A 165 -8.66 5.27 -1.00
N PHE A 166 -9.78 4.58 -1.21
CA PHE A 166 -10.74 4.25 -0.16
C PHE A 166 -10.09 3.46 0.98
N TRP A 167 -9.43 2.34 0.69
CA TRP A 167 -8.88 1.51 1.77
C TRP A 167 -7.71 2.21 2.49
N SER A 168 -6.91 3.01 1.78
CA SER A 168 -5.77 3.72 2.40
C SER A 168 -6.21 4.80 3.38
N GLU A 169 -7.30 5.52 3.08
CA GLU A 169 -7.92 6.52 3.96
C GLU A 169 -8.68 5.86 5.12
N MET A 170 -9.39 4.75 4.85
CA MET A 170 -9.99 3.90 5.89
C MET A 170 -8.93 3.41 6.87
N SER A 171 -7.79 2.95 6.37
CA SER A 171 -6.66 2.50 7.19
C SER A 171 -6.22 3.57 8.18
N GLN A 172 -6.12 4.84 7.75
CA GLN A 172 -5.75 5.94 8.66
C GLN A 172 -6.77 6.06 9.80
N ARG A 173 -8.06 6.18 9.48
CA ARG A 173 -9.13 6.36 10.48
C ARG A 173 -9.23 5.20 11.47
N MET A 174 -9.07 3.96 10.98
CA MET A 174 -9.07 2.77 11.83
C MET A 174 -7.88 2.77 12.79
N HIS A 175 -6.70 3.14 12.31
CA HIS A 175 -5.49 3.23 13.13
C HIS A 175 -5.53 4.42 14.12
N ASP A 176 -6.18 5.54 13.78
CA ASP A 176 -6.43 6.62 14.74
C ASP A 176 -7.33 6.14 15.88
N THR A 177 -8.38 5.37 15.55
CA THR A 177 -9.27 4.75 16.56
C THR A 177 -8.54 3.71 17.39
N LEU A 178 -7.62 2.95 16.79
CA LEU A 178 -6.75 2.03 17.51
C LEU A 178 -5.94 2.77 18.58
N MET A 179 -5.30 3.89 18.22
CA MET A 179 -4.49 4.66 19.15
C MET A 179 -5.32 5.27 20.29
N ASP A 180 -6.54 5.74 20.00
CA ASP A 180 -7.49 6.22 21.02
C ASP A 180 -7.88 5.10 22.02
N LEU A 181 -8.20 3.91 21.51
CA LEU A 181 -8.54 2.75 22.36
C LEU A 181 -7.34 2.25 23.18
N LEU A 182 -6.13 2.29 22.63
CA LEU A 182 -4.90 1.94 23.36
C LEU A 182 -4.52 2.97 24.42
N GLY A 183 -4.94 4.24 24.26
CA GLY A 183 -4.57 5.33 25.15
C GLY A 183 -3.04 5.43 25.31
N PRO A 184 -2.53 5.63 26.54
CA PRO A 184 -1.08 5.71 26.79
C PRO A 184 -0.29 4.47 26.34
N ARG A 185 -0.91 3.28 26.30
CA ARG A 185 -0.26 2.05 25.83
C ARG A 185 0.02 2.07 24.33
N GLY A 186 -0.57 3.01 23.58
CA GLY A 186 -0.23 3.27 22.19
C GLY A 186 1.23 3.69 21.97
N LEU A 187 1.91 4.20 23.00
CA LEU A 187 3.34 4.53 22.94
C LEU A 187 4.25 3.29 22.98
N CYS A 188 3.73 2.14 23.43
CA CYS A 188 4.49 0.89 23.59
C CYS A 188 4.45 0.03 22.31
N TRP A 189 5.18 0.44 21.27
CA TRP A 189 5.24 -0.27 19.98
C TRP A 189 6.27 -1.41 19.91
N GLN A 190 7.20 -1.44 20.87
CA GLN A 190 8.14 -2.54 21.08
C GLN A 190 7.60 -3.53 22.13
N PRO A 191 8.00 -4.81 22.09
CA PRO A 191 7.62 -5.78 23.11
C PRO A 191 8.03 -5.31 24.52
N GLY A 192 7.17 -5.54 25.51
CA GLY A 192 7.40 -5.16 26.89
C GLY A 192 6.16 -5.37 27.76
N ALA A 193 6.30 -5.21 29.07
CA ALA A 193 5.23 -5.47 30.05
C ALA A 193 3.93 -4.68 29.80
N HIS A 194 4.04 -3.54 29.12
CA HIS A 194 2.94 -2.62 28.85
C HIS A 194 2.49 -2.63 27.38
N ALA A 195 3.11 -3.47 26.56
CA ALA A 195 2.89 -3.49 25.13
C ALA A 195 1.68 -4.37 24.78
N VAL A 196 0.53 -3.75 24.52
CA VAL A 196 -0.69 -4.47 24.14
C VAL A 196 -0.44 -5.27 22.86
N GLY A 197 -0.76 -6.57 22.90
CA GLY A 197 -0.47 -7.48 21.78
C GLY A 197 1.02 -7.59 21.45
N GLY A 198 1.92 -7.41 22.44
CA GLY A 198 3.37 -7.39 22.24
C GLY A 198 3.87 -6.16 21.47
N GLY A 199 3.09 -5.07 21.48
CA GLY A 199 3.37 -3.83 20.76
C GLY A 199 3.04 -3.88 19.28
N ARG A 200 2.54 -5.02 18.78
CA ARG A 200 2.16 -5.20 17.36
C ARG A 200 1.15 -4.16 16.90
N LEU A 201 0.19 -3.79 17.74
CA LEU A 201 -0.90 -2.87 17.41
C LEU A 201 -0.38 -1.44 17.22
N ALA A 202 0.38 -0.93 18.19
CA ALA A 202 1.03 0.36 18.06
C ALA A 202 2.03 0.38 16.88
N ARG A 203 2.75 -0.73 16.64
CA ARG A 203 3.64 -0.85 15.48
C ARG A 203 2.91 -0.85 14.15
N SER A 204 1.69 -1.41 14.08
CA SER A 204 0.89 -1.39 12.86
C SER A 204 0.45 0.04 12.52
N TYR A 205 0.14 0.87 13.52
CA TYR A 205 -0.11 2.31 13.31
C TYR A 205 1.09 2.97 12.59
N LEU A 206 2.31 2.76 13.09
CA LEU A 206 3.53 3.33 12.49
C LEU A 206 3.72 2.88 11.03
N TYR A 207 3.51 1.59 10.75
CA TYR A 207 3.61 1.04 9.38
C TYR A 207 2.53 1.62 8.46
N TYR A 208 1.27 1.60 8.89
CA TYR A 208 0.13 2.00 8.05
C TYR A 208 0.01 3.50 7.85
N ARG A 209 0.80 4.35 8.51
CA ARG A 209 0.97 5.76 8.10
C ARG A 209 1.46 5.88 6.66
N ALA A 210 2.22 4.91 6.14
CA ALA A 210 2.68 4.90 4.76
C ALA A 210 1.59 4.52 3.73
N ALA A 211 0.40 4.04 4.16
CA ALA A 211 -0.64 3.53 3.27
C ALA A 211 -1.16 4.55 2.25
N THR A 212 -1.20 5.82 2.63
CA THR A 212 -1.61 6.92 1.75
C THR A 212 -0.48 7.39 0.83
N LEU A 213 0.75 6.86 0.97
CA LEU A 213 1.93 7.22 0.18
C LEU A 213 2.27 6.16 -0.88
N PHE A 214 2.42 4.90 -0.47
CA PHE A 214 2.86 3.84 -1.39
C PHE A 214 1.76 3.47 -2.40
N ALA A 215 2.17 2.78 -3.48
CA ALA A 215 1.32 2.44 -4.63
C ALA A 215 0.65 3.67 -5.30
N GLY A 216 1.25 4.85 -5.12
CA GLY A 216 0.77 6.15 -5.60
C GLY A 216 -0.02 6.88 -4.52
N THR A 217 0.37 8.12 -4.21
CA THR A 217 -0.20 8.87 -3.09
C THR A 217 -1.70 9.11 -3.24
N SER A 218 -2.41 9.39 -2.15
CA SER A 218 -3.83 9.72 -2.20
C SER A 218 -4.14 10.88 -3.16
N GLU A 219 -3.26 11.87 -3.24
CA GLU A 219 -3.37 13.03 -4.14
C GLU A 219 -3.26 12.60 -5.61
N ILE A 220 -2.29 11.74 -5.92
CA ILE A 220 -2.15 11.18 -7.27
C ILE A 220 -3.38 10.32 -7.63
N GLN A 221 -3.92 9.53 -6.70
CA GLN A 221 -5.16 8.80 -6.96
C GLN A 221 -6.33 9.74 -7.25
N ARG A 222 -6.48 10.84 -6.48
CA ARG A 222 -7.53 11.85 -6.72
C ARG A 222 -7.36 12.49 -8.10
N ASN A 223 -6.14 12.81 -8.53
CA ASN A 223 -5.87 13.34 -9.87
C ASN A 223 -6.24 12.34 -10.96
N ILE A 224 -5.88 11.05 -10.80
CA ILE A 224 -6.26 9.99 -11.75
C ILE A 224 -7.78 9.89 -11.88
N LEU A 225 -8.51 9.93 -10.76
CA LEU A 225 -9.97 9.88 -10.76
C LEU A 225 -10.58 11.12 -11.41
N ALA A 226 -10.10 12.31 -11.05
CA ALA A 226 -10.55 13.56 -11.64
C ALA A 226 -10.37 13.57 -13.17
N GLU A 227 -9.16 13.29 -13.66
CA GLU A 227 -8.82 13.42 -15.08
C GLU A 227 -9.35 12.25 -15.91
N ARG A 228 -9.20 11.01 -15.45
CA ARG A 228 -9.42 9.81 -16.28
C ARG A 228 -10.76 9.13 -16.06
N VAL A 229 -11.41 9.38 -14.92
CA VAL A 229 -12.75 8.82 -14.64
C VAL A 229 -13.81 9.88 -14.81
N LEU A 230 -13.60 11.07 -14.25
CA LEU A 230 -14.57 12.16 -14.29
C LEU A 230 -14.38 13.12 -15.49
N GLY A 231 -13.28 13.01 -16.22
CA GLY A 231 -13.00 13.87 -17.38
C GLY A 231 -12.74 15.34 -17.04
N LEU A 232 -12.35 15.63 -15.80
CA LEU A 232 -12.03 16.99 -15.36
C LEU A 232 -10.71 17.48 -15.97
N PRO A 233 -10.56 18.80 -16.20
CA PRO A 233 -9.32 19.35 -16.72
C PRO A 233 -8.15 19.14 -15.75
N ARG A 234 -6.94 19.02 -16.29
CA ARG A 234 -5.70 18.99 -15.49
C ARG A 234 -5.55 20.29 -14.70
N ALA A 235 -5.30 20.17 -13.41
CA ALA A 235 -4.84 21.28 -12.60
C ALA A 235 -3.50 21.78 -13.19
N ARG A 236 -3.44 23.08 -13.52
CA ARG A 236 -2.23 23.75 -14.01
C ARG A 236 -1.29 24.05 -12.86
#